data_AF-A0A392T0D8-F1
#
_entry.id   AF-A0A392T0D8-F1
#
_cell.length_a   1.000
_cell.length_b   1.000
_cell.length_c   1.000
_cell.angle_alpha   90.00
_cell.angle_beta   90.00
_cell.angle_gamma   90.00
#
_symmetry.space_group_name_H-M   'P 1'
#
loop_
_entity.id
_entity.type
_entity.pdbx_description
1 polymer ?
#
loop_
_entity_poly.entity_id
_entity_poly.type
_entity_poly.pdbx_seq_one_letter_code
_entity_poly.pdbx_strand_id
1 'polypeptide(L)' 'MANFEVHRVLIDPGSSCDIMYGHLYETLQLDEHHLTPYVGSDLQGFNGATTKPWGYVDLIVTFGSEETSKSIK' A
#
# COMPACT_ATOMS: atom_id res chain seq x y z
N MET A 1 8.46 1.74 -13.20
CA MET A 1 7.33 1.69 -14.16
C MET A 1 6.12 2.38 -13.54
N ALA A 2 5.12 2.80 -14.31
CA ALA A 2 3.96 3.54 -13.80
C ALA A 2 2.65 2.97 -14.36
N ASN A 3 1.52 3.28 -13.71
CA ASN A 3 0.15 2.97 -14.15
C ASN A 3 -0.17 1.46 -14.24
N PHE A 4 0.25 0.67 -13.24
CA PHE A 4 -0.19 -0.71 -13.11
C PHE A 4 -1.69 -0.79 -12.80
N GLU A 5 -2.40 -1.70 -13.46
CA GLU A 5 -3.80 -1.96 -13.16
C GLU A 5 -3.90 -2.86 -11.91
N VAL A 6 -4.56 -2.35 -10.88
CA VAL A 6 -4.83 -3.10 -9.65
C VAL A 6 -6.29 -3.50 -9.62
N HIS A 7 -6.58 -4.80 -9.66
CA HIS A 7 -7.95 -5.29 -9.79
C HIS A 7 -8.79 -5.15 -8.50
N ARG A 8 -8.16 -5.18 -7.32
CA ARG A 8 -8.86 -5.20 -6.03
C ARG A 8 -8.09 -4.43 -4.98
N VAL A 9 -8.81 -3.62 -4.23
CA VAL A 9 -8.35 -2.94 -3.01
C VAL A 9 -9.37 -3.24 -1.92
N LEU A 10 -8.90 -3.58 -0.72
CA LEU A 10 -9.76 -3.76 0.44
C LEU A 10 -9.93 -2.41 1.13
N ILE A 11 -11.18 -2.00 1.38
CA ILE A 11 -11.49 -0.79 2.14
C ILE A 11 -11.83 -1.21 3.56
N ASP A 12 -10.97 -0.85 4.51
CA ASP A 12 -11.15 -1.12 5.93
C ASP A 12 -11.17 0.20 6.74
N PRO A 13 -12.36 0.71 7.09
CA PRO A 13 -12.49 1.93 7.91
C PRO A 13 -11.99 1.76 9.35
N GLY A 14 -11.79 0.52 9.82
CA GLY A 14 -11.26 0.23 11.15
C GLY A 14 -9.74 0.24 11.20
N SER A 15 -9.06 0.29 10.04
CA SER A 15 -7.61 0.38 9.98
C SER A 15 -7.14 1.80 10.29
N SER A 16 -6.02 1.91 11.00
CA SER A 16 -5.37 3.20 11.30
C SER A 16 -4.44 3.67 10.18
N CYS A 17 -4.11 2.80 9.22
CA CYS A 17 -3.22 3.10 8.10
C CYS A 17 -3.53 2.22 6.89
N ASP A 18 -3.10 2.68 5.71
CA ASP A 18 -3.14 1.88 4.49
C ASP A 18 -1.99 0.88 4.48
N ILE A 19 -2.29 -0.36 4.09
CA ILE A 19 -1.31 -1.46 4.10
C ILE A 19 -1.22 -2.06 2.71
N MET A 20 0.01 -2.18 2.21
CA MET A 20 0.33 -2.91 1.00
C MET A 20 0.98 -4.26 1.35
N TYR A 21 0.52 -5.34 0.72
CA TYR A 21 1.21 -6.63 0.81
C TYR A 21 2.53 -6.59 0.05
N GLY A 22 3.58 -7.20 0.61
CA GLY A 22 4.89 -7.31 -0.05
C GLY A 22 4.83 -7.93 -1.45
N HIS A 23 3.93 -8.89 -1.67
CA HIS A 23 3.73 -9.46 -3.00
C HIS A 23 3.22 -8.44 -4.04
N LEU A 24 2.34 -7.51 -3.65
CA LEU A 24 1.91 -6.44 -4.54
C LEU A 24 3.06 -5.49 -4.83
N TYR A 25 3.85 -5.12 -3.82
CA TYR A 25 5.04 -4.28 -3.98
C TYR A 25 6.01 -4.84 -5.02
N GLU A 26 6.32 -6.15 -4.94
CA GLU A 26 7.15 -6.84 -5.93
C GLU A 26 6.49 -6.90 -7.32
N THR A 27 5.17 -7.12 -7.38
CA THR A 27 4.42 -7.19 -8.66
C THR A 27 4.40 -5.85 -9.39
N LEU A 28 4.37 -4.74 -8.63
CA LEU A 28 4.51 -3.38 -9.16
C LEU A 28 5.95 -3.04 -9.59
N GLN A 29 6.88 -4.00 -9.44
CA GLN A 29 8.30 -3.86 -9.77
C GLN A 29 8.95 -2.71 -9.02
N LEU A 30 8.55 -2.52 -7.76
CA LEU A 30 9.21 -1.62 -6.83
C LEU A 30 10.39 -2.35 -6.20
N ASP A 31 11.43 -1.59 -5.87
CA ASP A 31 12.66 -2.07 -5.28
C ASP A 31 13.04 -1.22 -4.05
N GLU A 32 14.05 -1.66 -3.32
CA GLU A 32 14.52 -1.02 -2.08
C GLU A 32 14.74 0.50 -2.18
N HIS A 33 15.03 1.05 -3.37
CA HIS A 33 15.22 2.49 -3.56
C HIS A 33 13.90 3.28 -3.44
N HIS A 34 12.76 2.63 -3.63
CA HIS A 34 11.42 3.19 -3.46
C HIS A 34 10.90 3.05 -2.03
N LEU A 35 11.60 2.28 -1.18
CA LEU A 35 11.16 1.99 0.17
C LEU A 35 11.84 2.93 1.18
N THR A 36 11.04 3.70 1.90
CA THR A 36 11.54 4.42 3.07
C THR A 36 11.59 3.46 4.27
N PRO A 37 12.72 3.31 4.97
CA PRO A 37 12.82 2.40 6.11
C PRO A 37 11.77 2.69 7.20
N TYR A 38 11.16 1.63 7.73
CA TYR A 38 10.21 1.75 8.83
C TYR A 38 10.92 1.95 10.17
N VAL A 39 10.60 3.04 10.88
CA VAL A 39 11.18 3.39 12.20
C VAL A 39 10.15 3.45 13.32
N GLY A 40 8.95 2.88 13.12
CA GLY A 40 7.86 2.85 14.10
C GLY A 40 7.77 1.54 14.91
N SER A 41 6.66 1.42 15.64
CA SER A 41 6.27 0.22 16.38
C SER A 41 5.64 -0.84 15.47
N ASP A 42 5.66 -2.11 15.86
CA ASP A 42 4.98 -3.14 15.10
C ASP A 42 3.48 -2.86 14.95
N LEU A 43 2.90 -3.20 13.80
CA LEU A 43 1.46 -3.12 13.57
C LEU A 43 0.77 -4.31 14.23
N GLN A 44 -0.31 -4.05 14.96
CA GLN A 44 -1.11 -5.10 15.60
C GLN A 44 -2.37 -5.39 14.80
N GLY A 45 -2.57 -6.66 14.43
CA GLY A 45 -3.78 -7.14 13.78
C GLY A 45 -4.90 -7.47 14.77
N PHE A 46 -6.10 -7.73 14.26
CA PHE A 46 -7.30 -8.00 15.07
C PHE A 46 -7.19 -9.21 16.00
N ASN A 47 -6.35 -10.19 15.66
CA ASN A 47 -6.07 -11.37 16.50
C ASN A 47 -4.98 -11.12 17.55
N GLY A 48 -4.51 -9.87 17.69
CA GLY A 48 -3.43 -9.48 18.58
C GLY A 48 -2.03 -9.79 18.06
N ALA A 49 -1.90 -10.45 16.90
CA ALA A 49 -0.60 -10.71 16.28
C ALA A 49 0.04 -9.40 15.83
N THR A 50 1.37 -9.33 15.94
CA THR A 50 2.14 -8.16 15.51
C THR A 50 3.00 -8.47 14.30
N THR A 51 3.15 -7.50 13.41
CA THR A 51 4.00 -7.58 12.23
C THR A 51 4.79 -6.30 12.08
N LYS A 52 6.10 -6.43 11.86
CA LYS A 52 6.96 -5.29 11.52
C LYS A 52 6.88 -5.01 10.02
N PRO A 53 6.46 -3.81 9.59
CA PRO A 53 6.47 -3.43 8.18
C PRO A 53 7.90 -3.40 7.63
N TRP A 54 8.05 -3.66 6.33
CA TRP A 54 9.33 -3.48 5.64
C TRP A 54 9.72 -1.99 5.57
N GLY A 55 8.73 -1.13 5.34
CA GLY A 55 8.94 0.29 5.09
C GLY A 55 7.66 1.00 4.67
N TYR A 56 7.84 2.22 4.20
CA TYR A 56 6.80 3.05 3.60
C TYR A 56 7.10 3.26 2.12
N VAL A 57 6.04 3.44 1.34
CA VAL A 57 6.12 3.81 -0.07
C VAL A 57 5.03 4.83 -0.38
N ASP A 58 5.40 5.89 -1.08
CA ASP A 58 4.44 6.87 -1.59
C ASP A 58 4.01 6.44 -3.00
N LEU A 59 2.71 6.22 -3.19
CA LEU A 59 2.15 5.82 -4.48
C LEU A 59 0.99 6.74 -4.85
N ILE A 60 0.96 7.15 -6.11
CA ILE A 60 -0.23 7.79 -6.66
C ILE A 60 -1.18 6.67 -7.05
N VAL A 61 -2.38 6.67 -6.47
CA VAL A 61 -3.43 5.69 -6.75
C VAL A 61 -4.55 6.37 -7.51
N THR A 62 -4.89 5.85 -8.68
CA THR A 62 -6.02 6.34 -9.48
C THR A 62 -7.20 5.40 -9.34
N PHE A 63 -8.35 5.93 -8.94
CA PHE A 63 -9.63 5.22 -8.84
C PHE A 63 -10.58 5.66 -9.94
N GLY A 64 -11.47 4.77 -10.36
CA GLY A 64 -12.44 5.04 -11.42
C GLY A 64 -11.86 4.89 -12.83
N SER A 65 -12.69 5.11 -13.83
CA SER A 65 -12.32 4.98 -15.25
C SER A 65 -12.67 6.26 -16.01
N GLU A 66 -11.85 6.58 -17.01
CA GLU A 66 -12.07 7.69 -17.95
C GLU A 66 -12.41 9.01 -17.23
N GLU A 67 -13.58 9.59 -17.52
CA GLU A 67 -14.07 10.88 -17.00
C GLU A 67 -14.33 10.89 -15.49
N THR A 68 -14.47 9.71 -14.88
CA THR A 68 -14.67 9.57 -13.43
C THR A 68 -13.38 9.32 -12.65
N SER A 69 -12.24 9.26 -13.35
CA SER A 69 -10.96 8.96 -12.72
C SER A 69 -10.54 10.03 -11.71
N LYS A 70 -10.03 9.58 -10.57
CA LYS A 70 -9.50 10.44 -9.50
C LYS A 70 -8.21 9.85 -8.97
N SER A 71 -7.15 10.66 -8.97
CA SER A 71 -5.87 10.29 -8.38
C SER A 71 -5.76 10.85 -6.98
N ILE A 72 -5.36 10.00 -6.04
CA ILE A 72 -4.99 10.37 -4.67
C ILE A 72 -3.51 10.05 -4.45
N LYS A 73 -2.88 10.85 -3.61
CA LYS A 73 -1.51 10.64 -3.14
C LYS A 73 -1.55 10.32 -1.66
#